data_AF-A0A955XKN6-F1
#
_entry.id   AF-A0A955XKN6-F1
#
_cell.length_a   1.000
_cell.length_b   1.000
_cell.length_c   1.000
_cell.angle_alpha   90.00
_cell.angle_beta   90.00
_cell.angle_gamma   90.00
#
_symmetry.space_group_name_H-M   'P 1'
#
loop_
_entity.id
_entity.type
_entity.pdbx_description
1 polymer ?
#
loop_
_entity_poly.entity_id
_entity_poly.type
_entity_poly.pdbx_seq_one_letter_code
_entity_poly.pdbx_strand_id
1 'polypeptide(L)'
;SAPAARGKGLGKRLIRAVLSDTGARWLEATVTPSNAASRRLFASVARSLEAPLEWSDGFAADLFPSAGDAPHEREDRLRIGPLRS
;
A
#
# COMPACT_ATOMS: atom_id res chain seq x y z
N SER A 1 -4.47 -9.43 13.14
CA SER A 1 -3.73 -8.15 13.31
C SER A 1 -3.04 -8.16 14.67
N ALA A 2 -1.86 -7.54 14.81
CA ALA A 2 -1.21 -7.32 16.11
C ALA A 2 -1.54 -5.90 16.61
N PRO A 3 -2.52 -5.72 17.52
CA PRO A 3 -2.99 -4.39 17.93
C PRO A 3 -1.88 -3.51 18.51
N ALA A 4 -0.89 -4.10 19.19
CA ALA A 4 0.17 -3.40 19.92
C ALA A 4 1.15 -2.56 19.05
N ALA A 5 1.14 -2.78 17.73
CA ALA A 5 2.03 -2.08 16.79
C ALA A 5 1.32 -0.99 15.96
N ARG A 6 -0.01 -0.81 16.12
CA ARG A 6 -0.74 0.26 15.44
C ARG A 6 -0.27 1.64 15.96
N GLY A 7 -0.14 2.60 15.05
CA GLY A 7 0.23 3.99 15.39
C GLY A 7 1.71 4.25 15.69
N LYS A 8 2.57 3.22 15.76
CA LYS A 8 4.01 3.38 16.09
C LYS A 8 4.93 3.51 14.87
N GLY A 9 4.37 3.76 13.68
CA GLY A 9 5.14 3.92 12.45
C GLY A 9 5.88 2.66 11.95
N LEU A 10 5.60 1.48 12.52
CA LEU A 10 6.31 0.24 12.19
C LEU A 10 6.24 -0.09 10.69
N GLY A 11 5.05 -0.01 10.08
CA GLY A 11 4.87 -0.29 8.65
C GLY A 11 5.76 0.58 7.75
N LYS A 12 5.90 1.87 8.09
CA LYS A 12 6.76 2.79 7.33
C LYS A 12 8.23 2.43 7.47
N ARG A 13 8.67 2.01 8.66
CA ARG A 13 10.04 1.55 8.91
C ARG A 13 10.36 0.28 8.12
N LEU A 14 9.44 -0.69 8.09
CA LEU A 14 9.60 -1.92 7.32
C LEU A 14 9.71 -1.65 5.81
N ILE A 15 8.81 -0.82 5.26
CA ILE A 15 8.86 -0.46 3.83
C ILE A 15 10.19 0.21 3.48
N ARG A 16 10.66 1.16 4.31
CA ARG A 16 11.95 1.82 4.09
C ARG A 16 13.13 0.86 4.17
N ALA A 17 13.11 -0.09 5.09
CA ALA A 17 14.17 -1.10 5.19
C ALA A 17 14.25 -1.96 3.92
N VAL A 18 13.10 -2.43 3.41
CA VAL A 18 13.06 -3.20 2.16
C VAL A 18 13.55 -2.37 0.98
N LEU A 19 13.07 -1.13 0.82
CA LEU A 19 13.48 -0.27 -0.30
C LEU A 19 14.98 0.04 -0.30
N SER A 20 15.58 0.20 0.88
CA SER A 20 17.02 0.44 1.02
C SER A 20 17.85 -0.77 0.62
N ASP A 21 17.33 -1.99 0.76
CA ASP A 21 18.03 -3.22 0.42
C ASP A 21 17.92 -3.54 -1.07
N THR A 22 16.77 -3.24 -1.68
CA THR A 22 16.51 -3.60 -3.09
C THR A 22 16.99 -2.58 -4.11
N GLY A 23 17.19 -1.31 -3.73
CA GLY A 23 17.48 -0.23 -4.69
C GLY A 23 16.36 -0.01 -5.73
N ALA A 24 15.11 -0.33 -5.35
CA ALA A 24 13.99 -0.33 -6.28
C ALA A 24 13.65 1.08 -6.77
N ARG A 25 13.32 1.21 -8.07
CA ARG A 25 12.87 2.49 -8.64
C ARG A 25 11.39 2.79 -8.35
N TRP A 26 10.60 1.77 -8.03
CA TRP A 26 9.16 1.89 -7.82
C TRP A 26 8.72 0.97 -6.69
N LEU A 27 7.76 1.43 -5.89
CA LEU A 27 6.99 0.61 -4.98
C LEU A 27 5.57 0.48 -5.53
N GLU A 28 5.07 -0.74 -5.67
CA GLU A 28 3.67 -0.99 -6.04
C GLU A 28 2.99 -1.88 -5.01
N ALA A 29 1.71 -1.61 -4.77
CA ALA A 29 0.85 -2.39 -3.89
C ALA A 29 -0.61 -2.26 -4.33
N THR A 30 -1.48 -3.10 -3.77
CA THR A 30 -2.92 -2.91 -3.85
C THR A 30 -3.52 -2.71 -2.46
N VAL A 31 -4.59 -1.92 -2.39
CA VAL A 31 -5.29 -1.60 -1.14
C VAL A 31 -6.78 -1.46 -1.40
N THR A 32 -7.61 -2.11 -0.58
CA THR A 32 -9.07 -1.89 -0.64
C THR A 32 -9.47 -0.46 -0.27
N PRO A 33 -10.56 0.09 -0.85
CA PRO A 33 -11.05 1.43 -0.55
C PRO A 33 -11.27 1.70 0.95
N SER A 34 -11.80 0.72 1.68
CA SER A 34 -12.08 0.81 3.12
C SER A 34 -10.83 0.80 4.01
N ASN A 35 -9.67 0.37 3.52
CA ASN A 35 -8.44 0.26 4.29
C ASN A 35 -7.72 1.62 4.44
N ALA A 36 -8.37 2.55 5.14
CA ALA A 36 -7.88 3.90 5.39
C ALA A 36 -6.50 3.92 6.09
N ALA A 37 -6.19 2.91 6.90
CA ALA A 37 -4.90 2.79 7.56
C ALA A 37 -3.75 2.58 6.56
N SER A 38 -3.93 1.67 5.60
CA SER A 38 -2.91 1.40 4.57
C SER A 38 -2.81 2.55 3.58
N ARG A 39 -3.94 3.16 3.18
CA ARG A 39 -3.94 4.38 2.35
C ARG A 39 -3.11 5.51 2.98
N ARG A 40 -3.28 5.75 4.29
CA ARG A 40 -2.47 6.72 5.05
C ARG A 40 -1.00 6.32 5.16
N LEU A 41 -0.72 5.02 5.33
CA LEU A 41 0.66 4.50 5.37
C LEU A 41 1.38 4.81 4.06
N PHE A 42 0.84 4.41 2.91
CA PHE A 42 1.48 4.61 1.61
C PHE A 42 1.60 6.10 1.26
N ALA A 43 0.59 6.92 1.57
CA ALA A 43 0.71 8.38 1.43
C ALA A 43 1.82 8.99 2.31
N SER A 44 2.02 8.49 3.53
CA SER A 44 3.13 8.92 4.40
C SER A 44 4.49 8.45 3.90
N VAL A 45 4.56 7.24 3.31
CA VAL A 45 5.78 6.72 2.69
C VAL A 45 6.17 7.60 1.50
N ALA A 46 5.25 7.82 0.54
CA ALA A 46 5.47 8.66 -0.63
C ALA A 46 5.98 10.06 -0.25
N ARG A 47 5.30 10.71 0.71
CA ARG A 47 5.70 12.02 1.23
C ARG A 47 7.11 12.01 1.84
N SER A 48 7.48 10.95 2.55
CA SER A 48 8.81 10.84 3.18
C SER A 48 9.95 10.47 2.24
N LEU A 49 9.60 10.06 1.03
CA LEU A 49 10.54 9.76 -0.04
C LEU A 49 10.53 10.86 -1.11
N GLU A 50 9.71 11.91 -0.90
CA GLU A 50 9.48 12.99 -1.87
C GLU A 50 9.18 12.46 -3.28
N ALA A 51 8.40 11.39 -3.32
CA ALA A 51 8.07 10.64 -4.53
C ALA A 51 6.59 10.79 -4.89
N PRO A 52 6.24 10.86 -6.19
CA PRO A 52 4.87 10.80 -6.64
C PRO A 52 4.16 9.54 -6.13
N LEU A 53 2.87 9.67 -5.82
CA LEU A 53 1.96 8.57 -5.50
C LEU A 53 0.78 8.64 -6.47
N GLU A 54 0.65 7.61 -7.28
CA GLU A 54 -0.44 7.47 -8.25
C GLU A 54 -1.33 6.30 -7.85
N TRP A 55 -2.64 6.52 -7.99
CA TRP A 55 -3.66 5.48 -7.81
C TRP A 55 -4.26 5.15 -9.16
N SER A 56 -4.54 3.88 -9.38
CA SER A 56 -5.13 3.35 -10.61
C SER A 56 -5.99 2.13 -10.31
N ASP A 57 -6.80 1.71 -11.27
CA ASP A 57 -7.56 0.47 -11.13
C ASP A 57 -6.60 -0.73 -10.98
N GLY A 58 -6.85 -1.55 -9.96
CA GLY A 58 -6.16 -2.81 -9.75
C GLY A 58 -7.09 -3.98 -10.06
N PHE A 59 -7.49 -4.73 -9.04
CA PHE A 59 -8.43 -5.85 -9.22
C PHE A 59 -9.86 -5.41 -8.91
N ALA A 60 -10.76 -5.60 -9.86
CA ALA A 60 -12.18 -5.38 -9.65
C ALA A 60 -12.77 -6.41 -8.67
N ALA A 61 -13.85 -6.04 -7.98
CA ALA A 61 -14.48 -6.87 -6.96
C ALA A 61 -15.01 -8.21 -7.50
N ASP A 62 -15.40 -8.25 -8.77
CA ASP A 62 -15.94 -9.42 -9.47
C ASP A 62 -14.87 -10.46 -9.82
N LEU A 63 -13.58 -10.10 -9.75
CA LEU A 63 -12.46 -11.04 -9.89
C LEU A 63 -12.30 -11.93 -8.65
N PHE A 64 -12.95 -11.60 -7.54
CA PHE A 64 -12.89 -12.37 -6.30
C PHE A 64 -14.07 -13.35 -6.21
N PRO A 65 -13.86 -14.57 -5.67
CA PRO A 65 -14.93 -15.53 -5.51
C PRO A 65 -16.11 -14.97 -4.70
N SER A 66 -17.32 -15.08 -5.22
CA SER A 66 -18.54 -14.65 -4.53
C SER A 66 -19.06 -15.68 -3.51
N ALA A 67 -18.38 -16.82 -3.36
CA ALA A 67 -18.83 -17.98 -2.57
C ALA A 67 -18.50 -17.89 -1.05
N GLY A 68 -18.27 -16.69 -0.52
CA GLY A 68 -17.96 -16.45 0.90
C GLY A 68 -18.99 -15.57 1.61
N ASP A 69 -18.84 -15.41 2.93
CA ASP A 69 -19.79 -14.70 3.81
C ASP A 69 -19.94 -13.20 3.50
N ALA A 70 -19.04 -12.61 2.71
CA ALA A 70 -19.14 -11.25 2.24
C ALA A 70 -18.41 -11.05 0.88
N PRO A 71 -18.95 -10.22 -0.02
CA PRO A 71 -18.25 -9.85 -1.25
C PRO A 71 -16.96 -9.08 -0.93
N HIS A 72 -15.88 -9.42 -1.62
CA HIS A 72 -14.60 -8.71 -1.49
C HIS A 72 -14.70 -7.33 -2.16
N GLU A 73 -14.10 -6.32 -1.54
CA GLU A 73 -13.96 -5.01 -2.20
C GLU A 73 -12.96 -5.10 -3.37
N ARG A 74 -13.02 -4.17 -4.32
CA ARG A 74 -11.93 -4.03 -5.29
C ARG A 74 -10.62 -3.71 -4.57
N GLU A 75 -9.51 -4.05 -5.20
CA GLU A 75 -8.16 -3.77 -4.75
C GLU A 75 -7.58 -2.65 -5.63
N ASP A 76 -7.60 -1.40 -5.15
CA ASP A 76 -7.04 -0.26 -5.90
C ASP A 76 -5.51 -0.38 -5.96
N ARG A 77 -4.90 -0.25 -7.14
CA ARG A 77 -3.44 -0.27 -7.29
C ARG A 77 -2.87 1.11 -6.96
N LEU A 78 -1.74 1.12 -6.24
CA LEU A 78 -0.91 2.31 -6.06
C LEU A 78 0.51 2.08 -6.56
N ARG A 79 1.12 3.15 -7.05
CA ARG A 79 2.54 3.21 -7.44
C ARG A 79 3.21 4.43 -6.83
N ILE A 80 4.33 4.22 -6.13
CA ILE A 80 5.18 5.29 -5.58
C ILE A 80 6.49 5.31 -6.35
N GLY A 81 6.83 6.46 -6.91
CA GLY A 81 8.11 6.70 -7.58
C GLY A 81 8.02 7.69 -8.75
N PRO A 82 9.11 7.87 -9.53
CA PRO A 82 10.36 7.14 -9.38
C PRO A 82 11.02 7.48 -8.05
N LEU A 83 11.50 6.46 -7.34
CA LEU A 83 12.25 6.62 -6.10
C LEU A 83 13.64 7.13 -6.43
N ARG A 84 14.09 8.15 -5.69
CA ARG A 84 15.45 8.68 -5.80
C ARG A 84 16.36 7.80 -4.96
N SER A 85 17.50 7.43 -5.53
CA SER A 85 18.61 6.73 -4.86
C SER A 85 19.31 7.65 -3.87
#